data_AF-A0A1Q9DQR4-F1
#
_entry.id   AF-A0A1Q9DQR4-F1
#
_cell.length_a   1.000
_cell.length_b   1.000
_cell.length_c   1.000
_cell.angle_alpha   90.00
_cell.angle_beta   90.00
_cell.angle_gamma   90.00
#
_symmetry.space_group_name_H-M   'P 1'
#
loop_
_entity.id
_entity.type
_entity.pdbx_description
1 polymer ?
#
loop_
_entity_poly.entity_id
_entity_poly.type
_entity_poly.pdbx_seq_one_letter_code
_entity_poly.pdbx_strand_id
1 'polypeptide(L)'
;MGPRPFSRVVFLDVDGVLNSAVEAAAGSDYIPVLTGGLWLERNLILRLRDLLHCGQAHVVISSSWRREDAAVKALKGACADAGIASWRFIGQTPEMKASARTAAGRRVAEILHWLAWHRVQLGVQQWVALDDMDLAGVCPPHLRLHMIRTDVHVGLQPEQVEGALSVLGCGQRICPAVSRASGPPKGIVLDIDGTLIDSLHVCRPWGSFVAFSEPTHVHEEHVAVFARPNLQKFLDFCFERFAGVAVWTASDASWCDMVVTEVLSRHRNWCFCWSQKHCSEHQRDRDGTELPPTCKRLRKVWKSGTRRRRGFCRETTVIVEDTAGNCLYNRGNAVIVPTFDASEAAAATDDELHKLMQYLEVEVLPAADVRRRHPWHPACGQSPEAAGAAVFRPPERHIQA
;
A
#
# COMPACT_ATOMS: atom_id res chain seq x y z
N MET A 1 14.51 -13.75 -31.40
CA MET A 1 13.33 -13.40 -30.57
C MET A 1 12.92 -11.98 -30.94
N GLY A 2 11.70 -11.76 -31.40
CA GLY A 2 11.21 -10.40 -31.70
C GLY A 2 11.14 -9.54 -30.42
N PRO A 3 11.12 -8.20 -30.55
CA PRO A 3 10.97 -7.31 -29.40
C PRO A 3 9.67 -7.63 -28.63
N ARG A 4 9.74 -7.61 -27.29
CA ARG A 4 8.56 -7.80 -26.45
C ARG A 4 7.60 -6.61 -26.68
N PRO A 5 6.29 -6.85 -26.91
CA PRO A 5 5.35 -5.78 -27.22
C PRO A 5 5.03 -4.91 -25.98
N PHE A 6 5.11 -3.59 -26.14
CA PHE A 6 4.72 -2.59 -25.15
C PHE A 6 3.25 -2.19 -25.36
N SER A 7 2.34 -3.10 -25.00
CA SER A 7 0.90 -2.96 -25.30
C SER A 7 0.22 -1.70 -24.74
N ARG A 8 0.78 -1.09 -23.69
CA ARG A 8 0.20 0.06 -22.98
C ARG A 8 1.24 1.13 -22.71
N VAL A 9 0.95 2.37 -23.10
CA VAL A 9 1.90 3.50 -23.03
C VAL A 9 1.29 4.71 -22.31
N VAL A 10 2.05 5.32 -21.41
CA VAL A 10 1.77 6.62 -20.80
C VAL A 10 2.71 7.65 -21.40
N PHE A 11 2.15 8.66 -22.07
CA PHE A 11 2.87 9.88 -22.42
C PHE A 11 2.85 10.80 -21.20
N LEU A 12 4.03 11.04 -20.64
CA LEU A 12 4.18 11.68 -19.34
C LEU A 12 4.76 13.08 -19.50
N ASP A 13 3.97 14.11 -19.20
CA ASP A 13 4.55 15.39 -18.80
C ASP A 13 5.08 15.33 -17.36
N VAL A 14 5.95 16.26 -17.00
CA VAL A 14 6.54 16.37 -15.66
C VAL A 14 5.98 17.59 -14.94
N ASP A 15 5.97 18.75 -15.59
CA ASP A 15 5.60 20.02 -14.99
C ASP A 15 4.08 20.09 -14.78
N GLY A 16 3.62 20.23 -13.53
CA GLY A 16 2.19 20.17 -13.21
C GLY A 16 1.60 18.76 -13.19
N VAL A 17 2.43 17.72 -13.34
CA VAL A 17 2.04 16.30 -13.20
C VAL A 17 2.77 15.66 -12.02
N LEU A 18 4.10 15.75 -11.97
CA LEU A 18 4.96 15.17 -10.94
C LEU A 18 5.55 16.21 -9.98
N ASN A 19 5.22 17.47 -10.20
CA ASN A 19 5.43 18.60 -9.32
C ASN A 19 4.20 19.51 -9.37
N SER A 20 3.93 20.20 -8.28
CA SER A 20 2.89 21.21 -8.18
C SER A 20 3.49 22.61 -8.09
N ALA A 21 2.72 23.61 -8.49
CA ALA A 21 3.07 25.03 -8.36
C ALA A 21 3.02 25.56 -6.91
N VAL A 22 2.95 24.68 -5.91
CA VAL A 22 2.98 25.07 -4.49
C VAL A 22 4.43 25.32 -4.10
N GLU A 23 4.75 26.52 -3.61
CA GLU A 23 6.05 26.80 -2.99
C GLU A 23 6.35 25.73 -1.94
N ALA A 24 7.59 25.25 -1.90
CA ALA A 24 8.06 24.23 -0.97
C ALA A 24 7.80 24.64 0.49
N ALA A 25 6.59 24.37 0.98
CA ALA A 25 6.23 24.57 2.37
C ALA A 25 7.00 23.52 3.18
N ALA A 26 7.73 24.00 4.19
CA ALA A 26 8.54 23.18 5.08
C ALA A 26 7.73 21.96 5.58
N GLY A 27 8.13 20.75 5.15
CA GLY A 27 7.48 19.49 5.53
C GLY A 27 6.96 18.61 4.38
N SER A 28 7.27 18.94 3.13
CA SER A 28 6.95 18.12 1.94
C SER A 28 8.20 17.38 1.43
N ASP A 29 8.06 16.08 1.10
CA ASP A 29 9.10 15.21 0.53
C ASP A 29 9.46 15.62 -0.92
N TYR A 30 9.97 16.83 -1.11
CA TYR A 30 10.50 17.30 -2.38
C TYR A 30 11.85 16.64 -2.67
N ILE A 31 11.97 16.09 -3.88
CA ILE A 31 13.24 15.58 -4.41
C ILE A 31 13.84 16.70 -5.26
N PRO A 32 14.93 17.35 -4.83
CA PRO A 32 15.63 18.32 -5.65
C PRO A 32 16.31 17.56 -6.79
N VAL A 33 15.97 17.93 -8.02
CA VAL A 33 16.39 17.19 -9.21
C VAL A 33 17.61 17.82 -9.85
N LEU A 34 17.67 19.15 -9.88
CA LEU A 34 18.78 19.95 -10.41
C LEU A 34 18.89 21.30 -9.68
N THR A 35 20.04 21.96 -9.77
CA THR A 35 20.19 23.37 -9.37
C THR A 35 19.35 24.26 -10.27
N GLY A 36 18.58 25.19 -9.70
CA GLY A 36 17.78 26.15 -10.46
C GLY A 36 16.26 25.95 -10.42
N GLY A 37 15.74 25.18 -9.44
CA GLY A 37 14.30 25.17 -9.16
C GLY A 37 13.49 24.10 -9.90
N LEU A 38 14.11 22.99 -10.28
CA LEU A 38 13.42 21.79 -10.76
C LEU A 38 13.26 20.80 -9.60
N TRP A 39 12.00 20.49 -9.29
CA TRP A 39 11.62 19.66 -8.15
C TRP A 39 10.69 18.56 -8.61
N LEU A 40 10.73 17.41 -7.95
CA LEU A 40 9.72 16.38 -8.06
C LEU A 40 9.12 16.12 -6.69
N GLU A 41 7.83 15.79 -6.65
CA GLU A 41 7.16 15.37 -5.42
C GLU A 41 7.08 13.85 -5.34
N ARG A 42 7.63 13.30 -4.26
CA ARG A 42 7.68 11.84 -4.05
C ARG A 42 6.30 11.18 -4.12
N ASN A 43 5.27 11.81 -3.55
CA ASN A 43 3.90 11.30 -3.58
C ASN A 43 3.32 11.20 -5.00
N LEU A 44 3.65 12.14 -5.88
CA LEU A 44 3.19 12.13 -7.27
C LEU A 44 3.91 11.05 -8.08
N ILE A 45 5.21 10.84 -7.83
CA ILE A 45 5.96 9.71 -8.42
C ILE A 45 5.40 8.36 -7.95
N LEU A 46 5.03 8.22 -6.66
CA LEU A 46 4.43 6.98 -6.15
C LEU A 46 3.08 6.68 -6.82
N ARG A 47 2.26 7.71 -7.10
CA ARG A 47 1.02 7.53 -7.88
C ARG A 47 1.30 7.13 -9.32
N LEU A 48 2.30 7.72 -9.96
CA LEU A 48 2.75 7.29 -11.29
C LEU A 48 3.20 5.82 -11.26
N ARG A 49 3.96 5.40 -10.24
CA ARG A 49 4.36 3.99 -10.09
C ARG A 49 3.14 3.07 -10.04
N ASP A 50 2.15 3.42 -9.22
CA ASP A 50 0.94 2.62 -9.06
C ASP A 50 0.16 2.54 -10.38
N LEU A 51 0.03 3.66 -11.11
CA LEU A 51 -0.53 3.69 -12.46
C LEU A 51 0.23 2.76 -13.41
N LEU A 52 1.57 2.81 -13.44
CA LEU A 52 2.38 1.98 -14.33
C LEU A 52 2.28 0.50 -13.95
N HIS A 53 2.21 0.18 -12.65
CA HIS A 53 2.07 -1.18 -12.17
C HIS A 53 0.70 -1.76 -12.51
N CYS A 54 -0.39 -1.11 -12.09
CA CYS A 54 -1.76 -1.53 -12.38
C CYS A 54 -2.05 -1.51 -13.89
N GLY A 55 -1.53 -0.50 -14.59
CA GLY A 55 -1.64 -0.34 -16.03
C GLY A 55 -0.78 -1.32 -16.82
N GLN A 56 0.17 -2.02 -16.20
CA GLN A 56 1.23 -2.77 -16.91
C GLN A 56 1.83 -1.93 -18.06
N ALA A 57 1.99 -0.63 -17.80
CA ALA A 57 2.26 0.37 -18.82
C ALA A 57 3.74 0.82 -18.80
N HIS A 58 4.15 1.39 -19.92
CA HIS A 58 5.49 1.93 -20.14
C HIS A 58 5.40 3.44 -20.37
N VAL A 59 6.48 4.15 -20.08
CA VAL A 59 6.53 5.61 -20.16
C VAL A 59 7.22 6.04 -21.44
N VAL A 60 6.60 6.98 -22.13
CA VAL A 60 7.25 7.85 -23.11
C VAL A 60 7.29 9.25 -22.51
N ILE A 61 8.48 9.81 -22.36
CA ILE A 61 8.64 11.16 -21.79
C ILE A 61 8.10 12.16 -22.83
N SER A 62 7.03 12.85 -22.46
CA SER A 62 6.42 13.92 -23.24
C SER A 62 6.44 15.17 -22.39
N SER A 63 7.64 15.65 -22.05
CA SER A 63 7.88 16.84 -21.23
C SER A 63 8.99 17.70 -21.82
N SER A 64 9.00 19.00 -21.57
CA SER A 64 10.14 19.89 -21.85
C SER A 64 11.47 19.33 -21.32
N TRP A 65 11.43 18.58 -20.22
CA TRP A 65 12.59 17.94 -19.57
C TRP A 65 13.37 17.00 -20.50
N ARG A 66 12.74 16.45 -21.55
CA ARG A 66 13.41 15.58 -22.53
C ARG A 66 14.50 16.28 -23.35
N ARG A 67 14.58 17.61 -23.29
CA ARG A 67 15.59 18.43 -23.99
C ARG A 67 16.95 18.43 -23.31
N GLU A 68 17.00 18.00 -22.05
CA GLU A 68 18.20 18.06 -21.22
C GLU A 68 18.48 16.69 -20.61
N ASP A 69 19.60 16.07 -20.98
CA ASP A 69 19.99 14.74 -20.49
C ASP A 69 20.04 14.68 -18.96
N ALA A 70 20.48 15.78 -18.32
CA ALA A 70 20.51 15.90 -16.87
C ALA A 70 19.11 15.79 -16.25
N ALA A 71 18.11 16.47 -16.82
CA ALA A 71 16.73 16.42 -16.35
C ALA A 71 16.11 15.04 -16.56
N VAL A 72 16.36 14.39 -17.71
CA VAL A 72 15.91 13.02 -17.97
C VAL A 72 16.54 12.03 -17.01
N LYS A 73 17.86 12.12 -16.77
CA LYS A 73 18.57 11.25 -15.84
C LYS A 73 18.04 11.41 -14.42
N ALA A 74 17.76 12.63 -14.00
CA ALA A 74 17.30 12.91 -12.66
C ALA A 74 15.82 12.52 -12.45
N LEU A 75 14.94 12.70 -13.45
CA LEU A 75 13.59 12.11 -13.45
C LEU A 75 13.66 10.58 -13.30
N LYS A 76 14.47 9.90 -14.12
CA LYS A 76 14.63 8.45 -14.05
C LYS A 76 15.23 7.99 -12.72
N GLY A 77 16.16 8.75 -12.14
CA GLY A 77 16.72 8.51 -10.81
C GLY A 77 15.66 8.55 -9.72
N ALA A 78 14.91 9.66 -9.64
CA ALA A 78 13.83 9.81 -8.67
C ALA A 78 12.74 8.74 -8.83
N CYS A 79 12.40 8.37 -10.07
CA CYS A 79 11.51 7.26 -10.36
C CYS A 79 12.08 5.91 -9.91
N ALA A 80 13.38 5.66 -10.11
CA ALA A 80 14.04 4.43 -9.66
C ALA A 80 14.04 4.31 -8.12
N ASP A 81 14.32 5.42 -7.41
CA ASP A 81 14.27 5.47 -5.93
C ASP A 81 12.86 5.19 -5.38
N ALA A 82 11.83 5.48 -6.18
CA ALA A 82 10.43 5.16 -5.88
C ALA A 82 10.00 3.75 -6.32
N GLY A 83 10.89 2.96 -6.95
CA GLY A 83 10.62 1.60 -7.41
C GLY A 83 10.09 1.47 -8.84
N ILE A 84 10.18 2.52 -9.66
CA ILE A 84 9.90 2.46 -11.10
C ILE A 84 11.18 2.10 -11.83
N ALA A 85 11.28 0.85 -12.30
CA ALA A 85 12.46 0.38 -12.99
C ALA A 85 12.74 1.15 -14.30
N SER A 86 14.01 1.41 -14.59
CA SER A 86 14.45 2.22 -15.74
C SER A 86 13.97 1.67 -17.10
N TRP A 87 13.80 0.36 -17.23
CA TRP A 87 13.28 -0.30 -18.44
C TRP A 87 11.82 0.05 -18.75
N ARG A 88 11.07 0.62 -17.80
CA ARG A 88 9.72 1.15 -18.04
C ARG A 88 9.74 2.35 -18.97
N PHE A 89 10.85 3.07 -19.11
CA PHE A 89 10.99 4.23 -19.98
C PHE A 89 11.45 3.78 -21.37
N ILE A 90 10.52 3.75 -22.32
CA ILE A 90 10.74 3.18 -23.66
C ILE A 90 11.04 4.22 -24.74
N GLY A 91 10.97 5.50 -24.41
CA GLY A 91 11.33 6.58 -25.33
C GLY A 91 10.93 7.97 -24.83
N GLN A 92 11.01 8.93 -25.75
CA GLN A 92 10.59 10.31 -25.55
C GLN A 92 9.99 10.85 -26.85
N THR A 93 9.04 11.78 -26.77
CA THR A 93 8.46 12.40 -27.96
C THR A 93 9.47 13.33 -28.65
N PRO A 94 9.41 13.52 -29.98
CA PRO A 94 10.29 14.46 -30.67
C PRO A 94 10.06 15.90 -30.19
N GLU A 95 10.99 16.80 -30.51
CA GLU A 95 10.78 18.24 -30.39
C GLU A 95 10.33 18.81 -31.74
N MET A 96 9.10 19.32 -31.82
CA MET A 96 8.57 19.90 -33.07
C MET A 96 8.61 21.43 -33.01
N LYS A 97 9.42 22.04 -33.89
CA LYS A 97 9.67 23.49 -33.85
C LYS A 97 8.67 24.38 -34.62
N ALA A 98 7.66 23.84 -35.31
CA ALA A 98 6.89 24.68 -36.25
C ALA A 98 5.43 24.32 -36.58
N SER A 99 4.82 23.24 -36.05
CA SER A 99 3.55 22.73 -36.63
C SER A 99 2.24 23.21 -35.97
N ALA A 100 2.27 23.79 -34.76
CA ALA A 100 1.03 24.12 -34.04
C ALA A 100 1.04 25.50 -33.36
N ARG A 101 -0.13 26.14 -33.36
CA ARG A 101 -0.39 27.51 -32.87
C ARG A 101 -0.24 27.66 -31.35
N THR A 102 -0.37 26.58 -30.57
CA THR A 102 -0.30 26.59 -29.10
C THR A 102 0.68 25.54 -28.59
N ALA A 103 1.16 25.70 -27.35
CA ALA A 103 2.03 24.71 -26.69
C ALA A 103 1.35 23.34 -26.57
N ALA A 104 0.09 23.32 -26.11
CA ALA A 104 -0.76 22.13 -26.09
C ALA A 104 -0.89 21.48 -27.48
N GLY A 105 -1.11 22.28 -28.53
CA GLY A 105 -1.20 21.76 -29.90
C GLY A 105 0.11 21.13 -30.39
N ARG A 106 1.26 21.70 -29.99
CA ARG A 106 2.57 21.12 -30.29
C ARG A 106 2.75 19.79 -29.56
N ARG A 107 2.39 19.72 -28.28
CA ARG A 107 2.44 18.48 -27.49
C ARG A 107 1.61 17.36 -28.11
N VAL A 108 0.38 17.66 -28.52
CA VAL A 108 -0.48 16.70 -29.25
C VAL A 108 0.19 16.24 -30.55
N ALA A 109 0.76 17.15 -31.34
CA ALA A 109 1.44 16.80 -32.59
C ALA A 109 2.65 15.88 -32.34
N GLU A 110 3.43 16.13 -31.29
CA GLU A 110 4.59 15.33 -30.89
C GLU A 110 4.18 13.90 -30.47
N ILE A 111 3.11 13.76 -29.68
CA ILE A 111 2.56 12.46 -29.28
C ILE A 111 2.08 11.67 -30.51
N LEU A 112 1.32 12.33 -31.39
CA LEU A 112 0.82 11.70 -32.62
C LEU A 112 1.93 11.29 -33.57
N HIS A 113 2.97 12.11 -33.71
CA HIS A 113 4.15 11.77 -34.49
C HIS A 113 4.86 10.53 -33.91
N TRP A 114 5.05 10.48 -32.59
CA TRP A 114 5.66 9.33 -31.94
C TRP A 114 4.84 8.06 -32.19
N LEU A 115 3.52 8.13 -32.02
CA LEU A 115 2.62 7.00 -32.28
C LEU A 115 2.68 6.53 -33.74
N ALA A 116 2.70 7.45 -34.71
CA ALA A 116 2.78 7.10 -36.13
C ALA A 116 4.02 6.26 -36.46
N TRP A 117 5.16 6.57 -35.83
CA TRP A 117 6.41 5.86 -36.07
C TRP A 117 6.60 4.58 -35.26
N HIS A 118 6.08 4.53 -34.03
CA HIS A 118 6.45 3.48 -33.09
C HIS A 118 5.31 2.50 -32.78
N ARG A 119 4.04 2.88 -33.01
CA ARG A 119 2.88 2.10 -32.53
C ARG A 119 2.89 0.66 -33.03
N VAL A 120 3.14 0.45 -34.33
CA VAL A 120 3.13 -0.88 -34.94
C VAL A 120 4.35 -1.70 -34.49
N GLN A 121 5.55 -1.10 -34.55
CA GLN A 121 6.79 -1.78 -34.19
C GLN A 121 6.83 -2.21 -32.71
N LEU A 122 6.33 -1.35 -31.82
CA LEU A 122 6.31 -1.60 -30.38
C LEU A 122 5.04 -2.34 -29.93
N GLY A 123 4.07 -2.56 -30.81
CA GLY A 123 2.82 -3.24 -30.48
C GLY A 123 1.93 -2.46 -29.50
N VAL A 124 1.89 -1.14 -29.59
CA VAL A 124 1.10 -0.27 -28.70
C VAL A 124 -0.39 -0.38 -29.04
N GLN A 125 -1.15 -0.98 -28.12
CA GLN A 125 -2.60 -1.19 -28.27
C GLN A 125 -3.39 -0.04 -27.64
N GLN A 126 -3.02 0.35 -26.42
CA GLN A 126 -3.64 1.43 -25.67
C GLN A 126 -2.62 2.45 -25.20
N TRP A 127 -3.04 3.70 -25.07
CA TRP A 127 -2.16 4.77 -24.60
C TRP A 127 -2.95 5.88 -23.89
N VAL A 128 -2.29 6.66 -23.06
CA VAL A 128 -2.86 7.82 -22.39
C VAL A 128 -1.80 8.92 -22.27
N ALA A 129 -2.20 10.19 -22.30
CA ALA A 129 -1.35 11.33 -22.01
C ALA A 129 -1.75 11.96 -20.68
N LEU A 130 -0.78 12.19 -19.80
CA LEU A 130 -0.92 12.92 -18.53
C LEU A 130 -0.21 14.26 -18.67
N ASP A 131 -0.96 15.35 -18.55
CA ASP A 131 -0.48 16.70 -18.86
C ASP A 131 -1.33 17.74 -18.13
N ASP A 132 -0.75 18.85 -17.69
CA ASP A 132 -1.50 19.95 -17.06
C ASP A 132 -2.17 20.88 -18.11
N MET A 133 -1.65 20.87 -19.34
CA MET A 133 -2.22 21.59 -20.47
C MET A 133 -3.55 20.97 -20.93
N ASP A 134 -4.45 21.80 -21.46
CA ASP A 134 -5.69 21.32 -22.09
C ASP A 134 -5.43 20.69 -23.47
N LEU A 135 -4.83 19.50 -23.47
CA LEU A 135 -4.60 18.72 -24.69
C LEU A 135 -5.91 18.27 -25.33
N ALA A 136 -6.93 17.97 -24.52
CA ALA A 136 -8.26 17.55 -24.98
C ALA A 136 -8.94 18.63 -25.83
N GLY A 137 -8.80 19.90 -25.44
CA GLY A 137 -9.36 21.04 -26.16
C GLY A 137 -8.76 21.29 -27.55
N VAL A 138 -7.51 20.85 -27.78
CA VAL A 138 -6.78 21.07 -29.05
C VAL A 138 -6.60 19.82 -29.91
N CYS A 139 -6.88 18.63 -29.36
CA CYS A 139 -6.76 17.37 -30.09
C CYS A 139 -8.02 17.04 -30.92
N PRO A 140 -7.91 16.17 -31.95
CA PRO A 140 -9.05 15.63 -32.66
C PRO A 140 -10.09 14.99 -31.71
N PRO A 141 -11.41 15.15 -31.96
CA PRO A 141 -12.45 14.72 -31.01
C PRO A 141 -12.37 13.26 -30.54
N HIS A 142 -12.00 12.35 -31.45
CA HIS A 142 -11.88 10.91 -31.15
C HIS A 142 -10.71 10.57 -30.22
N LEU A 143 -9.79 11.51 -29.96
CA LEU A 143 -8.63 11.32 -29.10
C LEU A 143 -8.79 11.94 -27.71
N ARG A 144 -9.87 12.70 -27.47
CA ARG A 144 -10.07 13.44 -26.21
C ARG A 144 -10.01 12.53 -24.99
N LEU A 145 -10.54 11.31 -25.11
CA LEU A 145 -10.53 10.33 -24.02
C LEU A 145 -9.11 9.91 -23.62
N HIS A 146 -8.14 10.00 -24.53
CA HIS A 146 -6.74 9.67 -24.24
C HIS A 146 -5.99 10.79 -23.51
N MET A 147 -6.60 11.97 -23.36
CA MET A 147 -5.97 13.17 -22.80
C MET A 147 -6.49 13.40 -21.39
N ILE A 148 -5.66 13.15 -20.39
CA ILE A 148 -6.03 13.34 -18.99
C ILE A 148 -5.30 14.55 -18.44
N ARG A 149 -6.11 15.55 -18.08
CA ARG A 149 -5.62 16.81 -17.56
C ARG A 149 -5.38 16.75 -16.05
N THR A 150 -4.18 17.10 -15.62
CA THR A 150 -3.85 17.37 -14.22
C THR A 150 -4.07 18.85 -13.89
N ASP A 151 -4.16 19.17 -12.60
CA ASP A 151 -4.15 20.54 -12.13
C ASP A 151 -2.72 20.88 -11.68
N VAL A 152 -2.13 21.90 -12.30
CA VAL A 152 -0.75 22.36 -12.04
C VAL A 152 -0.50 22.68 -10.56
N HIS A 153 -1.53 23.01 -9.77
CA HIS A 153 -1.39 23.32 -8.35
C HIS A 153 -1.38 22.10 -7.43
N VAL A 154 -1.78 20.92 -7.91
CA VAL A 154 -1.84 19.70 -7.09
C VAL A 154 -1.19 18.49 -7.77
N GLY A 155 -0.83 18.58 -9.04
CA GLY A 155 -0.24 17.48 -9.80
C GLY A 155 -1.19 16.30 -10.03
N LEU A 156 -0.61 15.11 -10.16
CA LEU A 156 -1.33 13.85 -10.39
C LEU A 156 -2.16 13.41 -9.17
N GLN A 157 -3.49 13.43 -9.26
CA GLN A 157 -4.42 12.99 -8.21
C GLN A 157 -5.06 11.62 -8.49
N PRO A 158 -5.75 10.97 -7.53
CA PRO A 158 -6.27 9.61 -7.73
C PRO A 158 -7.24 9.53 -8.90
N GLU A 159 -8.02 10.60 -9.14
CA GLU A 159 -9.02 10.65 -10.20
C GLU A 159 -8.38 10.58 -11.59
N GLN A 160 -7.22 11.23 -11.79
CA GLN A 160 -6.46 11.11 -13.04
C GLN A 160 -5.86 9.71 -13.20
N VAL A 161 -5.40 9.08 -12.11
CA VAL A 161 -4.90 7.69 -12.15
C VAL A 161 -6.01 6.72 -12.56
N GLU A 162 -7.20 6.85 -11.97
CA GLU A 162 -8.37 6.03 -12.31
C GLU A 162 -8.80 6.24 -13.77
N GLY A 163 -8.87 7.50 -14.22
CA GLY A 163 -9.13 7.81 -15.62
C GLY A 163 -8.10 7.18 -16.55
N ALA A 164 -6.82 7.24 -16.19
CA ALA A 164 -5.72 6.72 -17.01
C ALA A 164 -5.81 5.20 -17.14
N LEU A 165 -6.10 4.50 -16.04
CA LEU A 165 -6.31 3.05 -16.06
C LEU A 165 -7.52 2.66 -16.92
N SER A 166 -8.60 3.44 -16.88
CA SER A 166 -9.76 3.20 -17.75
C SER A 166 -9.39 3.28 -19.23
N VAL A 167 -8.68 4.35 -19.62
CA VAL A 167 -8.19 4.57 -20.99
C VAL A 167 -7.24 3.46 -21.45
N LEU A 168 -6.37 2.98 -20.56
CA LEU A 168 -5.43 1.89 -20.85
C LEU A 168 -6.12 0.52 -21.02
N GLY A 169 -7.45 0.47 -20.99
CA GLY A 169 -8.22 -0.77 -21.06
C GLY A 169 -7.99 -1.64 -19.81
N CYS A 170 -7.56 -1.02 -18.70
CA CYS A 170 -7.47 -1.65 -17.39
C CYS A 170 -8.76 -1.45 -16.58
N GLY A 171 -9.88 -1.23 -17.28
CA GLY A 171 -11.22 -1.36 -16.72
C GLY A 171 -11.41 -2.77 -16.18
N GLN A 172 -11.42 -2.88 -14.85
CA GLN A 172 -11.60 -4.13 -14.10
C GLN A 172 -10.59 -5.25 -14.45
N ARG A 173 -9.29 -4.96 -14.31
CA ARG A 173 -8.34 -5.95 -13.78
C ARG A 173 -7.92 -5.56 -12.37
N ILE A 174 -8.92 -5.33 -11.54
CA ILE A 174 -8.84 -5.82 -10.17
C ILE A 174 -8.86 -7.34 -10.31
N CYS A 175 -8.07 -8.07 -9.51
CA CYS A 175 -8.49 -9.39 -9.04
C CYS A 175 -10.02 -9.35 -8.84
N PRO A 176 -10.80 -10.39 -9.22
CA PRO A 176 -12.26 -10.27 -9.31
C PRO A 176 -12.75 -9.44 -8.15
N ALA A 177 -13.38 -8.29 -8.47
CA ALA A 177 -14.09 -7.54 -7.46
C ALA A 177 -15.08 -8.55 -6.89
N VAL A 178 -14.71 -9.23 -5.81
CA VAL A 178 -15.64 -9.49 -4.75
C VAL A 178 -16.17 -8.09 -4.50
N SER A 179 -17.40 -7.87 -4.96
CA SER A 179 -18.15 -6.65 -4.72
C SER A 179 -17.68 -6.09 -3.39
N ARG A 180 -17.09 -4.88 -3.36
CA ARG A 180 -16.84 -4.20 -2.09
C ARG A 180 -18.11 -4.43 -1.28
N ALA A 181 -18.00 -5.24 -0.23
CA ALA A 181 -19.18 -5.73 0.45
C ALA A 181 -20.06 -4.53 0.76
N SER A 182 -21.37 -4.66 0.60
CA SER A 182 -22.38 -3.59 0.71
C SER A 182 -22.48 -2.96 2.12
N GLY A 183 -21.43 -3.07 2.93
CA GLY A 183 -21.29 -2.56 4.28
C GLY A 183 -20.43 -1.29 4.37
N PRO A 184 -20.39 -0.67 5.57
CA PRO A 184 -19.63 0.55 5.80
C PRO A 184 -18.11 0.31 5.70
N PRO A 185 -17.31 1.32 5.33
CA PRO A 185 -15.86 1.20 5.18
C PRO A 185 -15.23 0.62 6.45
N LYS A 186 -14.33 -0.34 6.30
CA LYS A 186 -13.64 -1.02 7.41
C LYS A 186 -12.22 -0.51 7.58
N GLY A 187 -11.80 -0.39 8.82
CA GLY A 187 -10.41 -0.11 9.20
C GLY A 187 -9.78 -1.34 9.85
N ILE A 188 -8.51 -1.61 9.54
CA ILE A 188 -7.71 -2.66 10.17
C ILE A 188 -6.47 -2.05 10.83
N VAL A 189 -6.19 -2.50 12.06
CA VAL A 189 -4.97 -2.20 12.80
C VAL A 189 -4.18 -3.49 12.95
N LEU A 190 -2.92 -3.48 12.55
CA LEU A 190 -2.04 -4.64 12.57
C LEU A 190 -0.98 -4.45 13.65
N ASP A 191 -0.84 -5.44 14.52
CA ASP A 191 0.38 -5.60 15.31
C ASP A 191 1.57 -6.07 14.45
N ILE A 192 2.78 -5.95 14.97
CA ILE A 192 4.03 -6.32 14.28
C ILE A 192 4.59 -7.62 14.85
N ASP A 193 5.14 -7.56 16.06
CA ASP A 193 6.00 -8.59 16.64
C ASP A 193 5.16 -9.81 17.08
N GLY A 194 5.50 -11.00 16.62
CA GLY A 194 4.69 -12.21 16.84
C GLY A 194 3.44 -12.30 15.96
N THR A 195 3.03 -11.21 15.30
CA THR A 195 1.87 -11.18 14.40
C THR A 195 2.27 -11.26 12.93
N LEU A 196 3.05 -10.29 12.43
CA LEU A 196 3.46 -10.15 11.02
C LEU A 196 4.91 -10.59 10.78
N ILE A 197 5.75 -10.46 11.80
CA ILE A 197 7.17 -10.82 11.77
C ILE A 197 7.53 -11.50 13.09
N ASP A 198 8.70 -12.12 13.11
CA ASP A 198 9.44 -12.41 14.34
C ASP A 198 10.88 -11.90 14.21
N SER A 199 11.54 -11.64 15.32
CA SER A 199 12.91 -11.13 15.36
C SER A 199 13.77 -11.94 16.34
N LEU A 200 14.91 -12.43 15.86
CA LEU A 200 15.85 -13.24 16.65
C LEU A 200 17.18 -12.50 16.80
N HIS A 201 17.74 -12.49 18.02
CA HIS A 201 19.08 -11.99 18.27
C HIS A 201 20.15 -13.02 17.84
N VAL A 202 21.03 -12.61 16.93
CA VAL A 202 22.05 -13.45 16.28
C VAL A 202 23.30 -13.69 17.17
N CYS A 203 23.34 -13.14 18.39
CA CYS A 203 24.49 -13.20 19.30
C CYS A 203 24.75 -14.57 20.00
N ARG A 204 24.22 -15.69 19.50
CA ARG A 204 24.65 -17.03 19.94
C ARG A 204 25.58 -17.66 18.90
N PRO A 205 26.58 -18.47 19.31
CA PRO A 205 27.50 -19.12 18.38
C PRO A 205 26.72 -19.79 17.24
N TRP A 206 27.15 -19.56 16.01
CA TRP A 206 26.59 -19.95 14.70
C TRP A 206 26.35 -21.47 14.49
N GLY A 207 26.25 -22.25 15.55
CA GLY A 207 26.00 -23.70 15.52
C GLY A 207 24.86 -24.20 16.41
N SER A 208 23.99 -23.33 16.95
CA SER A 208 22.87 -23.77 17.82
C SER A 208 21.47 -23.23 17.45
N PHE A 209 21.36 -22.33 16.47
CA PHE A 209 20.07 -21.89 15.94
C PHE A 209 19.95 -22.30 14.49
N VAL A 210 18.92 -23.07 14.19
CA VAL A 210 18.49 -23.34 12.82
C VAL A 210 17.22 -22.53 12.62
N ALA A 211 17.35 -21.28 12.18
CA ALA A 211 16.21 -20.62 11.57
C ALA A 211 15.86 -21.45 10.32
N PHE A 212 14.61 -21.88 10.22
CA PHE A 212 14.16 -22.72 9.10
C PHE A 212 13.93 -21.92 7.81
N SER A 213 14.26 -20.62 7.83
CA SER A 213 14.17 -19.68 6.71
C SER A 213 15.29 -18.64 6.78
N GLU A 214 15.63 -18.01 5.65
CA GLU A 214 16.56 -16.87 5.63
C GLU A 214 15.88 -15.60 6.19
N PRO A 215 16.61 -14.74 6.91
CA PRO A 215 16.07 -13.50 7.42
C PRO A 215 15.67 -12.57 6.27
N THR A 216 14.53 -11.92 6.43
CA THR A 216 14.04 -10.89 5.48
C THR A 216 14.85 -9.60 5.60
N HIS A 217 15.33 -9.29 6.81
CA HIS A 217 16.18 -8.13 7.07
C HIS A 217 17.13 -8.44 8.23
N VAL A 218 18.32 -7.82 8.24
CA VAL A 218 19.28 -7.92 9.34
C VAL A 218 19.63 -6.50 9.78
N HIS A 219 19.29 -6.16 11.02
CA HIS A 219 19.51 -4.84 11.61
C HIS A 219 20.91 -4.74 12.25
N GLU A 220 21.43 -3.50 12.35
CA GLU A 220 22.81 -3.17 12.78
C GLU A 220 23.22 -3.71 14.17
N GLU A 221 22.25 -4.15 14.98
CA GLU A 221 22.46 -4.74 16.32
C GLU A 221 22.44 -6.28 16.34
N HIS A 222 22.73 -6.95 15.23
CA HIS A 222 22.65 -8.41 15.12
C HIS A 222 21.25 -8.96 15.40
N VAL A 223 20.21 -8.22 14.97
CA VAL A 223 18.82 -8.70 15.04
C VAL A 223 18.40 -9.12 13.64
N ALA A 224 18.08 -10.40 13.48
CA ALA A 224 17.55 -10.97 12.26
C ALA A 224 16.02 -10.93 12.31
N VAL A 225 15.39 -10.31 11.31
CA VAL A 225 13.93 -10.18 11.18
C VAL A 225 13.42 -11.15 10.14
N PHE A 226 12.42 -11.94 10.51
CA PHE A 226 11.79 -12.96 9.68
C PHE A 226 10.35 -12.56 9.41
N ALA A 227 10.01 -12.35 8.12
CA ALA A 227 8.62 -12.15 7.73
C ALA A 227 7.81 -13.44 7.93
N ARG A 228 6.63 -13.32 8.53
CA ARG A 228 5.68 -14.43 8.58
C ARG A 228 5.30 -14.86 7.16
N PRO A 229 5.21 -16.16 6.85
CA PRO A 229 4.83 -16.61 5.52
C PRO A 229 3.54 -15.95 5.01
N ASN A 230 3.51 -15.65 3.71
CA ASN A 230 2.44 -14.88 3.04
C ASN A 230 2.31 -13.39 3.44
N LEU A 231 3.24 -12.80 4.19
CA LEU A 231 3.18 -11.39 4.63
C LEU A 231 2.82 -10.40 3.52
N GLN A 232 3.55 -10.39 2.40
CA GLN A 232 3.29 -9.40 1.35
C GLN A 232 1.91 -9.58 0.69
N LYS A 233 1.47 -10.83 0.47
CA LYS A 233 0.12 -11.11 -0.04
C LYS A 233 -0.96 -10.65 0.95
N PHE A 234 -0.73 -10.87 2.24
CA PHE A 234 -1.64 -10.42 3.30
C PHE A 234 -1.73 -8.89 3.37
N LEU A 235 -0.59 -8.20 3.24
CA LEU A 235 -0.58 -6.73 3.19
C LEU A 235 -1.27 -6.21 1.93
N ASP A 236 -1.01 -6.79 0.76
CA ASP A 236 -1.70 -6.44 -0.48
C ASP A 236 -3.22 -6.60 -0.35
N PHE A 237 -3.67 -7.73 0.20
CA PHE A 237 -5.07 -7.96 0.55
C PHE A 237 -5.60 -6.87 1.50
N CYS A 238 -4.90 -6.54 2.58
CA CYS A 238 -5.36 -5.54 3.52
C CYS A 238 -5.56 -4.17 2.84
N PHE A 239 -4.59 -3.75 2.02
CA PHE A 239 -4.64 -2.47 1.31
C PHE A 239 -5.65 -2.45 0.16
N GLU A 240 -5.97 -3.60 -0.43
CA GLU A 240 -7.02 -3.74 -1.45
C GLU A 240 -8.42 -3.71 -0.82
N ARG A 241 -8.60 -4.34 0.35
CA ARG A 241 -9.92 -4.64 0.91
C ARG A 241 -10.39 -3.68 1.99
N PHE A 242 -9.50 -3.10 2.78
CA PHE A 242 -9.85 -2.17 3.86
C PHE A 242 -9.74 -0.71 3.41
N ALA A 243 -10.64 0.14 3.91
CA ALA A 243 -10.61 1.57 3.64
C ALA A 243 -9.47 2.28 4.39
N GLY A 244 -8.98 1.68 5.47
CA GLY A 244 -7.83 2.15 6.21
C GLY A 244 -7.03 1.00 6.79
N VAL A 245 -5.72 1.01 6.54
CA VAL A 245 -4.77 0.05 7.11
C VAL A 245 -3.79 0.84 7.99
N ALA A 246 -3.49 0.33 9.18
CA ALA A 246 -2.61 0.99 10.14
C ALA A 246 -1.79 -0.03 10.93
N VAL A 247 -0.69 0.43 11.51
CA VAL A 247 0.18 -0.36 12.40
C VAL A 247 0.01 0.11 13.85
N TRP A 248 0.02 -0.83 14.79
CA TRP A 248 0.17 -0.54 16.22
C TRP A 248 0.99 -1.62 16.93
N THR A 249 2.29 -1.39 17.10
CA THR A 249 3.21 -2.25 17.85
C THR A 249 3.34 -1.81 19.32
N ALA A 250 3.65 -2.77 20.19
CA ALA A 250 4.03 -2.53 21.58
C ALA A 250 5.52 -2.16 21.75
N SER A 251 6.31 -2.24 20.69
CA SER A 251 7.73 -1.89 20.63
C SER A 251 7.95 -0.38 20.45
N ASP A 252 9.19 0.08 20.58
CA ASP A 252 9.51 1.50 20.47
C ASP A 252 9.33 2.07 19.06
N ALA A 253 9.48 3.40 18.94
CA ALA A 253 9.25 4.11 17.68
C ALA A 253 10.31 3.82 16.62
N SER A 254 11.58 3.65 17.01
CA SER A 254 12.67 3.32 16.08
C SER A 254 12.48 1.93 15.49
N TRP A 255 12.15 0.95 16.32
CA TRP A 255 11.82 -0.40 15.85
C TRP A 255 10.64 -0.39 14.88
N CYS A 256 9.55 0.29 15.27
CA CYS A 256 8.36 0.42 14.42
C CYS A 256 8.70 1.02 13.04
N ASP A 257 9.49 2.09 13.01
CA ASP A 257 9.86 2.78 11.76
C ASP A 257 10.74 1.90 10.88
N MET A 258 11.72 1.21 11.47
CA MET A 258 12.59 0.27 10.76
C MET A 258 11.78 -0.86 10.13
N VAL A 259 10.94 -1.57 10.90
CA VAL A 259 10.17 -2.70 10.37
C VAL A 259 9.18 -2.26 9.30
N VAL A 260 8.50 -1.13 9.49
CA VAL A 260 7.58 -0.58 8.48
C VAL A 260 8.32 -0.24 7.19
N THR A 261 9.50 0.37 7.30
CA THR A 261 10.26 0.86 6.16
C THR A 261 10.88 -0.29 5.37
N GLU A 262 11.59 -1.17 6.07
CA GLU A 262 12.46 -2.19 5.49
C GLU A 262 11.76 -3.53 5.23
N VAL A 263 10.73 -3.88 6.01
CA VAL A 263 10.08 -5.21 5.94
C VAL A 263 8.65 -5.13 5.41
N LEU A 264 7.81 -4.28 6.02
CA LEU A 264 6.40 -4.16 5.61
C LEU A 264 6.21 -3.33 4.32
N SER A 265 7.30 -2.74 3.83
CA SER A 265 7.40 -1.78 2.72
C SER A 265 6.99 -0.35 3.08
N ARG A 266 8.00 0.54 3.06
CA ARG A 266 7.86 2.01 3.16
C ARG A 266 6.89 2.66 2.17
N HIS A 267 6.47 1.92 1.16
CA HIS A 267 5.69 2.42 0.04
C HIS A 267 4.18 2.30 0.22
N ARG A 268 3.71 1.67 1.31
CA ARG A 268 2.29 1.50 1.60
C ARG A 268 1.72 2.73 2.31
N ASN A 269 0.50 3.13 1.96
CA ASN A 269 -0.15 4.33 2.50
C ASN A 269 -0.80 4.06 3.87
N TRP A 270 0.03 3.82 4.88
CA TRP A 270 -0.42 3.59 6.25
C TRP A 270 -1.21 4.80 6.77
N CYS A 271 -2.38 4.55 7.35
CA CYS A 271 -3.18 5.62 7.96
C CYS A 271 -2.52 6.21 9.21
N PHE A 272 -1.75 5.39 9.91
CA PHE A 272 -0.86 5.73 11.00
C PHE A 272 0.02 4.51 11.34
N CYS A 273 1.21 4.78 11.89
CA CYS A 273 2.07 3.77 12.50
C CYS A 273 2.28 4.17 13.96
N TRP A 274 1.69 3.40 14.87
CA TRP A 274 1.75 3.67 16.32
C TRP A 274 2.70 2.69 17.00
N SER A 275 3.57 3.22 17.86
CA SER A 275 4.47 2.46 18.73
C SER A 275 3.98 2.44 20.18
N GLN A 276 4.78 1.87 21.09
CA GLN A 276 4.55 1.80 22.54
C GLN A 276 4.09 3.12 23.16
N LYS A 277 4.58 4.26 22.67
CA LYS A 277 4.19 5.61 23.12
C LYS A 277 2.68 5.86 23.04
N HIS A 278 1.97 5.09 22.22
CA HIS A 278 0.52 5.19 22.05
C HIS A 278 -0.26 4.18 22.89
N CYS A 279 0.41 3.21 23.53
CA CYS A 279 -0.19 2.27 24.48
C CYS A 279 -0.68 2.99 25.76
N SER A 280 -1.24 2.24 26.70
CA SER A 280 -1.90 2.83 27.87
C SER A 280 -0.88 3.35 28.88
N GLU A 281 -0.88 4.66 29.15
CA GLU A 281 -0.03 5.28 30.18
C GLU A 281 -0.47 4.92 31.60
N HIS A 282 -1.76 4.60 31.80
CA HIS A 282 -2.30 4.23 33.10
C HIS A 282 -2.22 2.71 33.28
N GLN A 283 -1.47 2.27 34.30
CA GLN A 283 -1.39 0.87 34.71
C GLN A 283 -2.62 0.39 35.49
N ARG A 284 -3.59 1.27 35.77
CA ARG A 284 -4.85 0.91 36.43
C ARG A 284 -6.05 1.59 35.78
N ASP A 285 -7.13 0.85 35.60
CA ASP A 285 -8.40 1.41 35.16
C ASP A 285 -9.20 2.01 36.31
N ARG A 286 -10.31 2.69 35.99
CA ARG A 286 -11.19 3.34 36.97
C ARG A 286 -11.79 2.38 38.00
N ASP A 287 -11.89 1.10 37.67
CA ASP A 287 -12.39 0.04 38.54
C ASP A 287 -11.27 -0.68 39.32
N GLY A 288 -10.01 -0.24 39.19
CA GLY A 288 -8.86 -0.81 39.86
C GLY A 288 -8.18 -1.96 39.09
N THR A 289 -8.69 -2.35 37.92
CA THR A 289 -8.06 -3.39 37.09
C THR A 289 -6.66 -2.99 36.65
N GLU A 290 -5.65 -3.82 36.93
CA GLU A 290 -4.29 -3.60 36.44
C GLU A 290 -4.18 -3.87 34.95
N LEU A 291 -3.46 -2.97 34.27
CA LEU A 291 -3.36 -2.94 32.82
C LEU A 291 -1.96 -3.25 32.35
N PRO A 292 -1.83 -4.13 31.34
CA PRO A 292 -0.57 -4.25 30.64
C PRO A 292 -0.15 -2.87 30.12
N PRO A 293 1.10 -2.43 30.34
CA PRO A 293 1.59 -1.16 29.79
C PRO A 293 1.53 -1.12 28.26
N THR A 294 1.44 -2.30 27.63
CA THR A 294 1.32 -2.53 26.20
C THR A 294 -0.14 -2.52 25.69
N CYS A 295 -1.14 -2.25 26.55
CA CYS A 295 -2.55 -2.31 26.17
C CYS A 295 -2.92 -1.27 25.08
N LYS A 296 -3.43 -1.77 23.94
CA LYS A 296 -3.75 -1.03 22.71
C LYS A 296 -5.23 -0.64 22.66
N ARG A 297 -5.59 0.49 23.28
CA ARG A 297 -7.00 0.94 23.36
C ARG A 297 -7.51 1.54 22.05
N LEU A 298 -8.27 0.79 21.23
CA LEU A 298 -8.81 1.27 19.94
C LEU A 298 -9.67 2.54 20.06
N ARG A 299 -10.26 2.82 21.23
CA ARG A 299 -10.97 4.09 21.48
C ARG A 299 -10.10 5.32 21.18
N LYS A 300 -8.77 5.25 21.34
CA LYS A 300 -7.84 6.33 20.96
C LYS A 300 -7.85 6.58 19.44
N VAL A 301 -7.97 5.52 18.63
CA VAL A 301 -8.01 5.59 17.17
C VAL A 301 -9.27 6.31 16.69
N TRP A 302 -10.42 5.97 17.28
CA TRP A 302 -11.73 6.47 16.86
C TRP A 302 -11.96 7.96 17.15
N LYS A 303 -11.09 8.62 17.92
CA LYS A 303 -11.24 10.04 18.25
C LYS A 303 -11.11 10.96 17.03
N SER A 304 -10.32 10.58 16.03
CA SER A 304 -10.08 11.42 14.85
C SER A 304 -11.15 11.26 13.77
N GLY A 305 -11.71 12.37 13.30
CA GLY A 305 -12.65 12.39 12.17
C GLY A 305 -12.04 11.89 10.85
N THR A 306 -10.75 12.17 10.59
CA THR A 306 -10.05 11.68 9.39
C THR A 306 -9.95 10.17 9.39
N ARG A 307 -9.66 9.56 10.55
CA ARG A 307 -9.60 8.10 10.71
C ARG A 307 -10.98 7.46 10.63
N ARG A 308 -12.02 8.07 11.22
CA ARG A 308 -13.40 7.59 11.08
C ARG A 308 -13.84 7.51 9.62
N ARG A 309 -13.47 8.49 8.78
CA ARG A 309 -13.74 8.45 7.32
C ARG A 309 -13.05 7.28 6.60
N ARG A 310 -11.93 6.78 7.13
CA ARG A 310 -11.23 5.58 6.65
C ARG A 310 -11.70 4.29 7.33
N GLY A 311 -12.88 4.29 7.94
CA GLY A 311 -13.47 3.10 8.55
C GLY A 311 -13.01 2.79 9.96
N PHE A 312 -12.25 3.67 10.62
CA PHE A 312 -11.85 3.47 12.01
C PHE A 312 -12.92 3.97 13.01
N CYS A 313 -13.95 3.16 13.21
CA CYS A 313 -15.00 3.36 14.22
C CYS A 313 -15.19 2.08 15.06
N ARG A 314 -15.98 2.17 16.13
CA ARG A 314 -16.21 1.04 17.06
C ARG A 314 -16.79 -0.20 16.36
N GLU A 315 -17.69 0.01 15.40
CA GLU A 315 -18.40 -1.06 14.68
C GLU A 315 -17.62 -1.57 13.44
N THR A 316 -16.55 -0.88 13.03
CA THR A 316 -15.90 -1.09 11.73
C THR A 316 -14.39 -1.28 11.82
N THR A 317 -13.80 -1.17 13.02
CA THR A 317 -12.36 -1.41 13.24
C THR A 317 -12.11 -2.84 13.69
N VAL A 318 -11.21 -3.55 13.03
CA VAL A 318 -10.62 -4.79 13.54
C VAL A 318 -9.16 -4.54 13.94
N ILE A 319 -8.68 -5.17 15.01
CA ILE A 319 -7.25 -5.23 15.36
C ILE A 319 -6.79 -6.69 15.31
N VAL A 320 -5.69 -6.95 14.59
CA VAL A 320 -5.03 -8.26 14.52
C VAL A 320 -3.82 -8.21 15.43
N GLU A 321 -3.71 -9.19 16.32
CA GLU A 321 -2.80 -9.18 17.46
C GLU A 321 -2.56 -10.63 17.92
N ASP A 322 -1.40 -11.01 18.42
CA ASP A 322 -1.12 -12.35 18.94
C ASP A 322 -1.27 -12.49 20.47
N THR A 323 -0.91 -11.43 21.20
CA THR A 323 -0.96 -11.24 22.64
C THR A 323 -2.33 -10.70 23.09
N ALA A 324 -3.23 -11.61 23.50
CA ALA A 324 -4.58 -11.29 23.99
C ALA A 324 -4.64 -10.14 25.02
N GLY A 325 -3.66 -10.03 25.93
CA GLY A 325 -3.58 -8.97 26.94
C GLY A 325 -3.49 -7.55 26.36
N ASN A 326 -2.84 -7.38 25.20
CA ASN A 326 -2.76 -6.09 24.50
C ASN A 326 -4.14 -5.63 24.02
N CYS A 327 -5.09 -6.56 23.88
CA CYS A 327 -6.44 -6.34 23.38
C CYS A 327 -7.54 -6.35 24.45
N LEU A 328 -7.21 -6.25 25.74
CA LEU A 328 -8.17 -6.32 26.85
C LEU A 328 -9.45 -5.46 26.68
N TYR A 329 -9.33 -4.25 26.10
CA TYR A 329 -10.45 -3.33 25.85
C TYR A 329 -11.07 -3.40 24.45
N ASN A 330 -10.58 -4.31 23.62
CA ASN A 330 -10.99 -4.44 22.22
C ASN A 330 -11.91 -5.65 22.05
N ARG A 331 -12.72 -5.98 23.07
CA ARG A 331 -13.62 -7.15 23.02
C ARG A 331 -14.53 -7.07 21.81
N GLY A 332 -14.50 -8.11 20.98
CA GLY A 332 -15.21 -8.19 19.71
C GLY A 332 -14.51 -7.46 18.56
N ASN A 333 -13.63 -6.48 18.80
CA ASN A 333 -12.83 -5.85 17.74
C ASN A 333 -11.50 -6.59 17.46
N ALA A 334 -10.99 -7.35 18.43
CA ALA A 334 -9.74 -8.08 18.28
C ALA A 334 -9.92 -9.41 17.54
N VAL A 335 -8.93 -9.75 16.71
CA VAL A 335 -8.65 -11.08 16.17
C VAL A 335 -7.33 -11.51 16.77
N ILE A 336 -7.36 -12.52 17.65
CA ILE A 336 -6.16 -13.02 18.32
C ILE A 336 -5.58 -14.19 17.53
N VAL A 337 -4.44 -13.98 16.88
CA VAL A 337 -3.75 -15.01 16.08
C VAL A 337 -2.72 -15.76 16.93
N PRO A 338 -2.34 -17.00 16.57
CA PRO A 338 -1.16 -17.64 17.14
C PRO A 338 0.09 -16.80 16.89
N THR A 339 0.92 -16.66 17.92
CA THR A 339 2.26 -16.06 17.83
C THR A 339 3.09 -16.80 16.78
N PHE A 340 3.70 -16.04 15.89
CA PHE A 340 4.69 -16.51 14.94
C PHE A 340 6.06 -16.55 15.62
N ASP A 341 6.67 -17.73 15.65
CA ASP A 341 8.01 -17.95 16.19
C ASP A 341 8.89 -18.52 15.08
N ALA A 342 9.84 -17.73 14.59
CA ALA A 342 10.71 -18.10 13.49
C ALA A 342 11.79 -19.12 13.88
N SER A 343 11.97 -19.38 15.18
CA SER A 343 12.91 -20.37 15.69
C SER A 343 12.35 -21.78 15.69
N GLU A 344 11.03 -21.93 15.58
CA GLU A 344 10.34 -23.21 15.59
C GLU A 344 10.22 -23.83 14.18
N ALA A 345 10.30 -25.16 14.09
CA ALA A 345 10.19 -25.89 12.82
C ALA A 345 8.85 -25.64 12.10
N ALA A 346 7.80 -25.36 12.87
CA ALA A 346 6.47 -25.05 12.35
C ALA A 346 6.44 -23.76 11.50
N ALA A 347 7.39 -22.84 11.69
CA ALA A 347 7.46 -21.57 10.98
C ALA A 347 7.52 -21.74 9.45
N ALA A 348 8.24 -22.77 8.97
CA ALA A 348 8.38 -23.06 7.54
C ALA A 348 7.05 -23.44 6.86
N THR A 349 6.08 -23.89 7.66
CA THR A 349 4.75 -24.30 7.21
C THR A 349 3.63 -23.43 7.80
N ASP A 350 3.97 -22.31 8.44
CA ASP A 350 2.97 -21.36 8.93
C ASP A 350 2.14 -20.85 7.73
N ASP A 351 0.83 -20.94 7.86
CA ASP A 351 -0.12 -20.48 6.84
C ASP A 351 -1.16 -19.54 7.46
N GLU A 352 -0.86 -18.97 8.63
CA GLU A 352 -1.86 -18.29 9.44
C GLU A 352 -2.32 -16.99 8.78
N LEU A 353 -1.40 -16.24 8.15
CA LEU A 353 -1.78 -15.04 7.39
C LEU A 353 -2.66 -15.37 6.18
N HIS A 354 -2.50 -16.55 5.57
CA HIS A 354 -3.37 -16.98 4.48
C HIS A 354 -4.78 -17.30 4.97
N LYS A 355 -4.91 -18.11 6.03
CA LYS A 355 -6.19 -18.37 6.69
C LYS A 355 -6.86 -17.07 7.16
N LEU A 356 -6.05 -16.13 7.65
CA LEU A 356 -6.54 -14.84 8.13
C LEU A 356 -7.14 -14.03 6.99
N MET A 357 -6.53 -14.00 5.80
CA MET A 357 -7.16 -13.37 4.63
C MET A 357 -8.55 -13.95 4.35
N GLN A 358 -8.70 -15.29 4.37
CA GLN A 358 -9.99 -15.95 4.13
C GLN A 358 -11.04 -15.59 5.19
N TYR A 359 -10.65 -15.55 6.47
CA TYR A 359 -11.56 -15.15 7.54
C TYR A 359 -11.94 -13.67 7.47
N LEU A 360 -10.98 -12.78 7.25
CA LEU A 360 -11.26 -11.35 7.10
C LEU A 360 -12.25 -11.11 5.95
N GLU A 361 -12.07 -11.85 4.85
CA GLU A 361 -12.92 -11.82 3.68
C GLU A 361 -14.37 -12.20 3.98
N VAL A 362 -14.57 -13.31 4.72
CA VAL A 362 -15.89 -13.91 4.94
C VAL A 362 -16.61 -13.33 6.17
N GLU A 363 -15.87 -13.02 7.23
CA GLU A 363 -16.44 -12.69 8.54
C GLU A 363 -16.32 -11.22 8.92
N VAL A 364 -15.29 -10.51 8.44
CA VAL A 364 -15.04 -9.11 8.84
C VAL A 364 -15.58 -8.12 7.82
N LEU A 365 -15.18 -8.26 6.55
CA LEU A 365 -15.55 -7.31 5.51
C LEU A 365 -17.07 -7.17 5.31
N PRO A 366 -17.88 -8.25 5.27
CA PRO A 366 -19.33 -8.13 5.08
C PRO A 366 -20.10 -7.78 6.36
N ALA A 367 -19.50 -7.93 7.55
CA ALA A 367 -20.21 -7.68 8.80
C ALA A 367 -20.62 -6.21 8.94
N ALA A 368 -21.90 -5.93 9.22
CA ALA A 368 -22.35 -4.58 9.51
C ALA A 368 -21.65 -4.00 10.76
N ASP A 369 -21.54 -4.83 11.80
CA ASP A 369 -20.77 -4.57 13.01
C ASP A 369 -19.77 -5.72 13.20
N VAL A 370 -18.47 -5.42 13.04
CA VAL A 370 -17.41 -6.43 13.10
C VAL A 370 -17.40 -7.17 14.43
N ARG A 371 -17.96 -6.60 15.50
CA ARG A 371 -17.96 -7.22 16.84
C ARG A 371 -18.98 -8.34 17.00
N ARG A 372 -19.88 -8.51 16.02
CA ARG A 372 -20.92 -9.54 15.99
C ARG A 372 -20.62 -10.68 15.03
N ARG A 373 -19.43 -10.68 14.41
CA ARG A 373 -18.95 -11.74 13.51
C ARG A 373 -18.67 -13.05 14.25
N HIS A 374 -18.53 -14.16 13.53
CA HIS A 374 -18.07 -15.39 14.15
C HIS A 374 -16.63 -15.24 14.68
N PRO A 375 -16.33 -15.73 15.89
CA PRO A 375 -14.98 -15.62 16.45
C PRO A 375 -13.95 -16.29 15.54
N TRP A 376 -12.77 -15.69 15.44
CA TRP A 376 -11.62 -16.32 14.79
C TRP A 376 -11.21 -17.58 15.54
N HIS A 377 -10.96 -18.66 14.80
CA HIS A 377 -10.35 -19.88 15.32
C HIS A 377 -9.22 -20.28 14.35
N PRO A 378 -8.02 -20.64 14.84
CA PRO A 378 -6.89 -21.06 13.99
C PRO A 378 -7.18 -22.27 13.06
N ALA A 379 -8.30 -22.97 13.33
CA ALA A 379 -8.79 -24.12 12.56
C ALA A 379 -9.87 -23.77 11.50
N CYS A 380 -10.28 -22.49 11.36
CA CYS A 380 -11.38 -22.05 10.48
C CYS A 380 -11.15 -22.21 8.96
N GLY A 381 -10.12 -22.95 8.52
CA GLY A 381 -9.88 -23.32 7.12
C GLY A 381 -10.34 -24.74 6.74
N GLN A 382 -10.95 -25.50 7.66
CA GLN A 382 -11.46 -26.84 7.39
C GLN A 382 -12.97 -26.79 7.10
N SER A 383 -13.42 -27.57 6.10
CA SER A 383 -14.81 -27.62 5.63
C SER A 383 -15.83 -27.84 6.77
N PRO A 384 -17.09 -27.36 6.63
CA PRO A 384 -18.09 -27.33 7.71
C PRO A 384 -18.40 -28.68 8.38
N GLU A 385 -18.06 -29.80 7.74
CA GLU A 385 -18.29 -31.15 8.27
C GLU A 385 -17.37 -31.53 9.45
N ALA A 386 -16.23 -30.85 9.65
CA ALA A 386 -15.30 -31.17 10.73
C ALA A 386 -15.56 -30.38 12.04
N ALA A 387 -16.35 -29.31 12.00
CA ALA A 387 -16.54 -28.38 13.14
C ALA A 387 -17.60 -28.84 14.16
N GLY A 388 -18.29 -29.95 13.91
CA GLY A 388 -19.47 -30.39 14.68
C GLY A 388 -19.22 -30.94 16.10
N ALA A 389 -17.99 -30.94 16.63
CA ALA A 389 -17.69 -31.67 17.87
C ALA A 389 -17.17 -30.84 19.06
N ALA A 390 -16.99 -29.52 18.94
CA ALA A 390 -16.43 -28.71 20.03
C ALA A 390 -17.43 -27.65 20.52
N VAL A 391 -18.54 -28.09 21.12
CA VAL A 391 -19.39 -27.21 21.93
C VAL A 391 -18.68 -26.93 23.26
N PHE A 392 -18.22 -25.69 23.42
CA PHE A 392 -17.69 -25.13 24.66
C PHE A 392 -18.73 -25.26 25.79
N ARG A 393 -18.49 -26.15 26.76
CA ARG A 393 -19.23 -26.16 28.03
C ARG A 393 -18.60 -25.13 28.98
N PRO A 394 -19.36 -24.14 29.49
CA PRO A 394 -18.83 -23.21 30.48
C PRO A 394 -18.53 -23.94 31.80
N PRO A 395 -17.56 -23.46 32.61
CA PRO A 395 -17.21 -24.11 33.87
C PRO A 395 -18.38 -24.02 34.86
N GLU A 396 -18.72 -25.15 35.46
CA GLU A 396 -19.69 -25.22 36.56
C GLU A 396 -19.16 -24.41 37.75
N ARG A 397 -19.98 -23.47 38.23
CA ARG A 397 -19.71 -22.76 39.47
C ARG A 397 -19.91 -23.72 40.63
N HIS A 398 -18.84 -24.17 41.25
CA HIS A 398 -18.91 -24.74 42.59
C HIS A 398 -19.30 -23.63 43.57
N ILE A 399 -20.57 -23.58 43.91
CA ILE A 399 -21.06 -22.93 45.12
C ILE A 399 -20.69 -23.88 46.27
N GLN A 400 -19.73 -23.46 47.09
CA GLN A 400 -19.54 -24.05 48.41
C GLN A 400 -20.69 -23.59 49.32
N ALA A 401 -21.36 -24.56 49.94
CA ALA A 401 -22.12 -24.41 51.17
C ALA A 401 -21.61 -25.46 52.16
#